data_AF-A0A1C5X4F0-F1
#
_entry.id   AF-A0A1C5X4F0-F1
#
_cell.length_a   1.000
_cell.length_b   1.000
_cell.length_c   1.000
_cell.angle_alpha   90.00
_cell.angle_beta   90.00
_cell.angle_gamma   90.00
#
_symmetry.space_group_name_H-M   'P 1'
#
loop_
_entity.id
_entity.type
_entity.pdbx_description
1 polymer ?
#
loop_
_entity_poly.entity_id
_entity_poly.type
_entity_poly.pdbx_seq_one_letter_code
_entity_poly.pdbx_strand_id
1 'polypeptide(L)'
;MTNVNQFNITDEELREIEQIKELAQDCTTHLLECLVDPDTEEKVELNEEDKKDMYKFILDKTMEYTEENKLPDDGDDFDKYIEFIIDSLQ
;
A
#
# COMPACT_ATOMS: atom_id res chain seq x y z
N MET A 1 14.16 3.30 -36.76
CA MET A 1 13.11 3.22 -35.73
C MET A 1 13.77 2.69 -34.49
N THR A 2 13.80 3.47 -33.42
CA THR A 2 14.36 3.06 -32.14
C THR A 2 13.49 1.93 -31.60
N ASN A 3 14.05 0.74 -31.40
CA ASN A 3 13.35 -0.35 -30.71
C ASN A 3 12.93 0.19 -29.34
N VAL A 4 11.64 0.39 -29.14
CA VAL A 4 11.07 0.54 -27.80
C VAL A 4 11.33 -0.81 -27.13
N ASN A 5 12.16 -0.84 -26.10
CA ASN A 5 12.29 -2.02 -25.25
C ASN A 5 10.91 -2.31 -24.68
N GLN A 6 10.18 -3.26 -25.25
CA GLN A 6 9.06 -3.87 -24.58
C GLN A 6 9.63 -4.53 -23.33
N PHE A 7 9.20 -4.06 -22.15
CA PHE A 7 9.42 -4.80 -20.91
C PHE A 7 8.75 -6.17 -21.10
N ASN A 8 9.56 -7.23 -21.19
CA ASN A 8 9.05 -8.60 -21.24
C ASN A 8 8.64 -9.01 -19.81
N ILE A 9 7.51 -8.47 -19.33
CA ILE A 9 6.89 -8.86 -18.06
C ILE A 9 6.02 -10.09 -18.35
N THR A 10 6.16 -11.12 -17.53
CA THR A 10 5.33 -12.32 -17.59
C THR A 10 3.94 -12.07 -16.98
N ASP A 11 2.96 -12.89 -17.33
CA ASP A 11 1.61 -12.81 -16.73
C ASP A 11 1.62 -13.08 -15.22
N GLU A 12 2.67 -13.71 -14.70
CA GLU A 12 2.87 -13.96 -13.27
C GLU A 12 3.37 -12.70 -12.56
N GLU A 13 4.45 -12.11 -13.07
CA GLU A 13 4.97 -10.83 -12.55
C GLU A 13 3.92 -9.71 -12.63
N LEU A 14 3.08 -9.70 -13.67
CA LEU A 14 1.98 -8.74 -13.77
C LEU A 14 0.94 -8.93 -12.66
N ARG A 15 0.60 -10.18 -12.32
CA ARG A 15 -0.35 -10.48 -11.24
C ARG A 15 0.21 -10.08 -9.88
N GLU A 16 1.49 -10.35 -9.63
CA GLU A 16 2.14 -9.93 -8.38
C GLU A 16 2.08 -8.40 -8.22
N ILE A 17 2.37 -7.65 -9.30
CA ILE A 17 2.24 -6.19 -9.31
C ILE A 17 0.81 -5.74 -9.02
N GLU A 18 -0.19 -6.40 -9.60
CA GLU A 18 -1.60 -6.09 -9.35
C GLU A 18 -1.99 -6.35 -7.89
N GLN A 19 -1.56 -7.47 -7.31
CA GLN A 19 -1.85 -7.80 -5.91
C GLN A 19 -1.17 -6.83 -4.93
N ILE A 20 0.09 -6.45 -5.19
CA ILE A 20 0.79 -5.42 -4.38
C ILE A 20 0.02 -4.10 -4.42
N LYS A 21 -0.46 -3.70 -5.60
CA LYS A 21 -1.22 -2.45 -5.75
C LYS A 21 -2.56 -2.49 -5.03
N GLU A 22 -3.28 -3.60 -5.12
CA GLU A 22 -4.56 -3.79 -4.45
C GLU A 22 -4.38 -3.74 -2.93
N LEU A 23 -3.40 -4.48 -2.40
CA LEU A 23 -3.08 -4.48 -0.97
C LEU A 23 -2.68 -3.09 -0.46
N ALA A 24 -1.82 -2.38 -1.19
CA ALA A 24 -1.42 -1.03 -0.84
C ALA A 24 -2.62 -0.06 -0.85
N GLN A 25 -3.53 -0.21 -1.82
CA GLN A 25 -4.73 0.60 -1.94
C GLN A 25 -5.71 0.33 -0.79
N ASP A 26 -5.93 -0.94 -0.43
CA ASP A 26 -6.84 -1.34 0.65
C ASP A 26 -6.32 -0.84 2.01
N CYS A 27 -5.02 -0.97 2.27
CA CYS A 27 -4.40 -0.41 3.46
C CYS A 27 -4.47 1.12 3.49
N THR A 28 -4.24 1.79 2.36
CA THR A 28 -4.40 3.24 2.27
C THR A 28 -5.83 3.66 2.63
N THR A 29 -6.84 3.00 2.05
CA THR A 29 -8.25 3.25 2.35
C THR A 29 -8.54 3.02 3.83
N HIS A 30 -8.10 1.89 4.39
CA HIS A 30 -8.29 1.56 5.80
C HIS A 30 -7.70 2.62 6.73
N LEU A 31 -6.45 3.04 6.50
CA LEU A 31 -5.80 4.08 7.31
C LEU A 31 -6.51 5.43 7.17
N LEU A 32 -6.96 5.80 5.96
CA LEU A 32 -7.77 7.00 5.76
C LEU A 32 -9.09 6.93 6.51
N GLU A 33 -9.74 5.76 6.56
CA GLU A 33 -11.00 5.52 7.29
C GLU A 33 -10.81 5.51 8.82
N CYS A 34 -9.61 5.21 9.31
CA CYS A 34 -9.26 5.29 10.72
C CYS A 34 -8.70 6.65 11.16
N LEU A 35 -8.30 7.52 10.23
CA LEU A 35 -7.71 8.81 10.55
C LEU A 35 -8.70 9.76 11.26
N VAL A 36 -8.38 10.12 12.50
CA VAL A 36 -9.17 11.03 13.35
C VAL A 36 -8.25 12.03 14.06
N ASP A 37 -8.80 13.18 14.39
CA ASP A 37 -8.12 14.17 15.22
C ASP A 37 -8.05 13.64 16.66
N PRO A 38 -6.88 13.58 17.30
CA PRO A 38 -6.73 13.00 18.63
C PRO A 38 -7.37 13.82 19.76
N ASP A 39 -7.59 15.12 19.55
CA ASP A 39 -8.18 16.01 20.56
C ASP A 39 -9.70 16.07 20.44
N THR A 40 -10.25 15.93 19.23
CA THR A 40 -11.70 16.07 18.96
C THR A 40 -12.40 14.76 18.59
N GLU A 41 -11.66 13.70 18.29
CA GLU A 41 -12.15 12.43 17.73
C GLU A 41 -12.90 12.60 16.38
N GLU A 42 -12.80 13.77 15.76
CA GLU A 42 -13.46 14.04 14.48
C GLU A 42 -12.68 13.43 13.31
N LYS A 43 -13.41 13.06 12.26
CA LYS A 43 -12.84 12.52 11.03
C LYS A 43 -11.94 13.56 10.37
N VAL A 44 -10.67 13.22 10.13
CA VAL A 44 -9.76 14.07 9.35
C VAL A 44 -9.91 13.72 7.87
N GLU A 45 -10.19 14.72 7.06
CA GLU A 45 -10.20 14.58 5.60
C GLU A 45 -8.92 15.18 5.02
N LEU A 46 -8.06 14.31 4.49
CA LEU A 46 -6.84 14.73 3.80
C LEU A 46 -7.17 15.30 2.42
N ASN A 47 -6.31 16.20 1.93
CA ASN A 47 -6.39 16.65 0.55
C ASN A 47 -5.87 15.55 -0.41
N GLU A 48 -6.10 15.73 -1.71
CA GLU A 48 -5.72 14.74 -2.73
C GLU A 48 -4.20 14.57 -2.91
N GLU A 49 -3.39 15.55 -2.53
CA GLU A 49 -1.93 15.45 -2.57
C GLU A 49 -1.42 14.56 -1.41
N ASP A 50 -1.90 14.84 -0.20
CA ASP A 50 -1.56 14.06 0.99
C ASP A 50 -2.03 12.60 0.87
N LYS A 51 -3.23 12.36 0.34
CA LYS A 51 -3.72 11.00 0.05
C LYS A 51 -2.80 10.26 -0.92
N LYS A 52 -2.29 10.94 -1.95
CA LYS A 52 -1.37 10.35 -2.93
C LYS A 52 -0.01 10.06 -2.32
N ASP A 53 0.48 10.95 -1.48
CA ASP A 53 1.77 10.75 -0.84
C ASP A 53 1.71 9.62 0.19
N MET A 54 0.60 9.51 0.91
CA MET A 54 0.32 8.35 1.77
C MET A 54 0.27 7.05 0.97
N TYR A 55 -0.46 7.01 -0.15
CA TYR A 55 -0.50 5.83 -1.02
C TYR A 55 0.89 5.45 -1.56
N LYS A 56 1.70 6.42 -2.00
CA LYS A 56 3.07 6.16 -2.49
C LYS A 56 3.95 5.56 -1.39
N PHE A 57 3.87 6.11 -0.18
CA PHE A 57 4.61 5.59 0.97
C PHE A 57 4.19 4.14 1.28
N ILE A 58 2.88 3.89 1.36
CA ILE A 58 2.36 2.55 1.63
C ILE A 58 2.80 1.59 0.54
N LEU A 59 2.68 1.95 -0.75
CA LEU A 59 3.11 1.12 -1.87
C LEU A 59 4.60 0.78 -1.81
N ASP A 60 5.45 1.74 -1.47
CA ASP A 60 6.90 1.53 -1.28
C ASP A 60 7.15 0.49 -0.18
N LYS A 61 6.46 0.63 0.95
CA LYS A 61 6.56 -0.32 2.06
C LYS A 61 5.94 -1.67 1.76
N THR A 62 4.87 -1.74 0.97
CA THR A 62 4.31 -3.01 0.50
C THR A 62 5.35 -3.77 -0.34
N MET A 63 6.05 -3.07 -1.24
CA MET A 63 7.11 -3.71 -2.04
C MET A 63 8.23 -4.25 -1.13
N GLU A 64 8.72 -3.46 -0.17
CA GLU A 64 9.71 -3.92 0.82
C GLU A 64 9.20 -5.15 1.61
N TYR A 65 7.95 -5.12 2.06
CA TYR A 65 7.34 -6.23 2.79
C TYR A 65 7.35 -7.52 1.97
N THR A 66 7.05 -7.43 0.66
CA THR A 66 7.03 -8.60 -0.23
C THR A 66 8.39 -9.20 -0.54
N GLU A 67 9.50 -8.49 -0.28
CA GLU A 67 10.84 -9.07 -0.44
C GLU A 67 11.11 -10.15 0.63
N GLU A 68 10.53 -10.00 1.82
CA GLU A 68 10.78 -10.87 2.97
C GLU A 68 9.57 -11.71 3.38
N ASN A 69 8.37 -11.33 2.95
CA ASN A 69 7.11 -11.93 3.38
C ASN A 69 6.21 -12.27 2.18
N LYS A 70 5.25 -13.16 2.41
CA LYS A 70 4.16 -13.38 1.46
C LYS A 70 3.13 -12.27 1.59
N LEU A 71 2.50 -11.90 0.48
CA LEU A 71 1.33 -11.03 0.50
C LEU A 71 0.25 -11.65 1.40
N PRO A 72 -0.41 -10.86 2.27
CA PRO A 72 -1.53 -11.31 3.07
C PRO A 72 -2.64 -11.86 2.18
N ASP A 73 -3.16 -13.04 2.51
CA ASP A 73 -4.31 -13.65 1.82
C ASP A 73 -5.58 -13.74 2.69
N ASP A 74 -5.49 -13.38 3.98
CA ASP A 74 -6.59 -13.33 4.94
C ASP A 74 -6.51 -12.16 5.94
N GLY A 75 -7.49 -12.07 6.84
CA GLY A 75 -7.63 -10.96 7.79
C GLY A 75 -6.56 -10.91 8.90
N ASP A 76 -6.12 -12.05 9.42
CA ASP A 76 -5.09 -12.09 10.49
C ASP A 76 -3.71 -11.68 9.92
N ASP A 77 -3.46 -11.99 8.65
CA ASP A 77 -2.24 -11.56 7.96
C ASP A 77 -2.31 -10.11 7.47
N PHE A 78 -3.51 -9.57 7.24
CA PHE A 78 -3.69 -8.16 6.92
C PHE A 78 -3.40 -7.24 8.12
N ASP A 79 -3.81 -7.62 9.33
CA ASP A 79 -3.52 -6.84 10.55
C ASP A 79 -2.02 -6.72 10.82
N LYS A 80 -1.25 -7.81 10.66
CA LYS A 80 0.22 -7.78 10.78
C LYS A 80 0.87 -6.89 9.73
N TYR A 81 0.33 -6.89 8.51
CA TYR A 81 0.79 -6.01 7.46
C TYR A 81 0.51 -4.54 7.79
N ILE A 82 -0.67 -4.22 8.35
CA ILE A 82 -0.96 -2.87 8.85
C ILE A 82 0.02 -2.47 9.96
N GLU A 83 0.30 -3.36 10.92
CA GLU A 83 1.31 -3.10 11.97
C GLU A 83 2.68 -2.76 11.37
N PHE A 84 3.13 -3.52 10.37
CA PHE A 84 4.38 -3.24 9.65
C PHE A 84 4.39 -1.84 9.00
N ILE A 85 3.28 -1.44 8.36
CA ILE A 85 3.14 -0.11 7.75
C ILE A 85 3.18 0.99 8.82
N ILE A 86 2.48 0.80 9.94
CA ILE A 86 2.43 1.79 11.03
C ILE A 86 3.80 1.93 11.71
N ASP A 87 4.50 0.82 11.95
CA ASP A 87 5.86 0.83 12.51
C ASP A 87 6.85 1.56 11.57
N SER A 88 6.60 1.52 10.26
CA SER A 88 7.39 2.24 9.26
C SER A 88 7.16 3.76 9.24
N LEU A 89 6.14 4.27 9.91
CA LEU A 89 5.85 5.71 10.02
C LEU A 89 6.63 6.40 11.15
N GLN A 90 7.31 5.64 12.02
CA GLN A 90 8.09 6.13 13.16
C GLN A 90 9.51 6.58 12.76
#